data_AF-A0A3D1HKW6-F1
#
_entry.id   AF-A0A3D1HKW6-F1
#
_cell.length_a   1.000
_cell.length_b   1.000
_cell.length_c   1.000
_cell.angle_alpha   90.00
_cell.angle_beta   90.00
_cell.angle_gamma   90.00
#
_symmetry.space_group_name_H-M   'P 1'
#
loop_
_entity.id
_entity.type
_entity.pdbx_description
1 polymer ?
#
loop_
_entity_poly.entity_id
_entity_poly.type
_entity_poly.pdbx_seq_one_letter_code
_entity_poly.pdbx_strand_id
1 'polypeptide(L)' 'MEFTAKQIAEFVKGRIEGDENTAINTFAKIEEGKKGAISFLSNPKYTHY' A
#
# COMPACT_ATOMS: atom_id res chain seq x y z
N MET A 1 7.71 9.88 8.80
CA MET A 1 6.97 8.96 9.68
C MET A 1 6.93 7.62 8.96
N GLU A 2 7.25 6.52 9.63
CA GLU A 2 7.39 5.19 9.04
C GLU A 2 6.36 4.27 9.69
N PHE A 3 5.62 3.53 8.87
CA PHE A 3 4.60 2.58 9.28
C PHE A 3 4.89 1.23 8.65
N THR A 4 4.55 0.14 9.32
CA THR A 4 4.54 -1.18 8.69
C THR A 4 3.24 -1.41 7.94
N ALA A 5 3.26 -2.29 6.94
CA ALA A 5 2.04 -2.76 6.28
C ALA A 5 1.01 -3.29 7.30
N LYS A 6 1.47 -3.96 8.36
CA LYS A 6 0.66 -4.41 9.50
C LYS A 6 -0.12 -3.28 10.17
N GLN A 7 0.55 -2.20 10.55
CA GLN A 7 -0.10 -1.08 11.24
C GLN A 7 -1.18 -0.42 10.37
N ILE A 8 -0.92 -0.30 9.06
CA ILE A 8 -1.90 0.25 8.11
C ILE A 8 -3.10 -0.69 7.99
N ALA A 9 -2.87 -1.99 7.84
CA ALA A 9 -3.94 -2.98 7.73
C ALA A 9 -4.83 -3.02 8.99
N GLU A 10 -4.24 -2.96 10.19
CA GLU A 10 -4.99 -2.89 11.45
C GLU A 10 -5.88 -1.64 11.51
N PHE A 11 -5.36 -0.49 11.05
CA PHE A 11 -6.10 0.77 11.04
C PHE A 11 -7.29 0.75 10.07
N VAL A 12 -7.08 0.25 8.85
CA VAL A 12 -8.14 0.20 7.82
C VAL A 12 -8.99 -1.07 7.89
N LYS A 13 -8.70 -1.97 8.83
CA LYS A 13 -9.29 -3.32 8.92
C LYS A 13 -9.14 -4.11 7.60
N GLY A 14 -7.99 -3.95 6.97
CA GLY A 14 -7.63 -4.60 5.71
C GLY A 14 -6.97 -5.96 5.92
N ARG A 15 -6.84 -6.72 4.83
CA ARG A 15 -6.08 -7.97 4.78
C ARG A 15 -4.75 -7.74 4.09
N ILE A 16 -3.68 -8.32 4.63
CA ILE A 16 -2.36 -8.29 4.02
C ILE A 16 -2.18 -9.56 3.17
N GLU A 17 -1.74 -9.37 1.95
CA GLU A 17 -1.18 -10.43 1.10
C GLU A 17 0.27 -10.04 0.79
N GLY A 18 1.24 -10.81 1.30
CA GLY A 18 2.68 -10.50 1.21
C GLY A 18 3.34 -10.28 2.58
N ASP A 19 4.40 -9.44 2.61
CA ASP A 19 5.19 -9.18 3.82
C ASP A 19 4.60 -8.04 4.68
N GLU A 20 4.06 -8.40 5.84
CA GLU A 20 3.47 -7.48 6.82
C GLU A 20 4.48 -6.51 7.47
N ASN A 21 5.78 -6.84 7.44
CA ASN A 21 6.84 -6.02 8.01
C ASN A 21 7.39 -4.97 7.04
N THR A 22 6.85 -4.92 5.81
CA THR A 22 7.24 -3.92 4.82
C THR A 22 7.07 -2.52 5.40
N ALA A 23 8.17 -1.77 5.42
CA ALA A 23 8.17 -0.38 5.85
C ALA A 23 7.64 0.54 4.76
N ILE A 24 6.73 1.43 5.14
CA ILE A 24 6.05 2.40 4.29
C ILE A 24 6.28 3.78 4.91
N ASN A 25 6.82 4.68 4.11
CA ASN A 25 7.22 6.01 4.56
C ASN A 25 6.71 7.14 3.65
N THR A 26 6.04 6.80 2.55
CA THR A 26 5.53 7.78 1.59
C THR A 26 4.35 7.24 0.78
N PHE A 27 3.74 8.11 -0.03
CA PHE A 27 2.66 7.78 -0.95
C PHE A 27 3.14 8.00 -2.39
N ALA A 28 2.63 7.22 -3.33
CA ALA A 28 2.90 7.40 -4.76
C ALA A 28 1.68 7.06 -5.60
N LYS A 29 1.67 7.51 -6.86
CA LYS A 29 0.79 6.95 -7.89
C LYS A 29 1.27 5.55 -8.23
N ILE A 30 0.37 4.69 -8.71
CA ILE A 30 0.69 3.33 -9.16
C ILE A 30 1.83 3.35 -10.21
N GLU A 31 1.79 4.32 -11.13
CA GLU A 31 2.81 4.50 -12.19
C GLU A 31 4.18 4.96 -11.67
N GLU A 32 4.23 5.53 -10.46
CA GLU A 32 5.43 6.09 -9.83
C GLU A 32 5.89 5.22 -8.64
N GLY A 33 5.48 3.95 -8.63
CA GLY A 33 5.77 3.00 -7.57
C GLY A 33 7.26 2.92 -7.25
N LYS A 34 7.59 3.05 -5.96
CA LYS A 34 8.96 2.93 -5.45
C LYS A 34 8.97 2.25 -4.09
N LYS A 35 10.11 1.69 -3.70
CA LYS A 35 10.26 1.04 -2.39
C LYS A 35 9.89 2.01 -1.27
N GLY A 36 9.05 1.54 -0.35
CA GLY A 36 8.55 2.34 0.78
C GLY A 36 7.35 3.25 0.46
N ALA A 37 6.88 3.28 -0.79
CA ALA A 37 5.67 3.99 -1.15
C ALA A 37 4.44 3.07 -1.16
N ILE A 38 3.33 3.53 -0.59
CA ILE A 38 2.02 2.89 -0.74
C ILE A 38 1.23 3.58 -1.85
N SER A 39 0.60 2.78 -2.71
CA SER A 39 -0.34 3.22 -3.76
C SER A 39 -1.67 2.49 -3.56
N PHE A 40 -2.77 3.06 -4.05
CA PHE A 40 -4.08 2.44 -3.98
C PHE A 40 -4.78 2.47 -5.33
N LEU A 41 -5.53 1.42 -5.61
CA LEU A 41 -6.38 1.32 -6.79
C LEU A 41 -7.81 1.72 -6.41
N SER A 42 -8.19 2.98 -6.68
CA SER A 42 -9.55 3.48 -6.39
C SER A 42 -10.48 3.43 -7.59
N ASN A 43 -9.95 3.41 -8.82
CA ASN A 43 -10.77 3.45 -10.04
C ASN A 43 -10.89 2.04 -10.65
N PRO A 44 -12.10 1.45 -10.69
CA PRO A 44 -12.34 0.12 -11.26
C PRO A 44 -11.91 -0.03 -12.73
N LYS A 45 -11.73 1.09 -13.44
CA LYS A 45 -11.21 1.09 -14.81
C LYS A 45 -9.83 0.42 -14.93
N TYR A 46 -9.04 0.38 -13.85
CA TYR A 46 -7.71 -0.23 -13.85
C TYR A 46 -7.66 -1.62 -13.19
N THR A 47 -8.81 -2.27 -12.93
CA THR A 47 -8.86 -3.60 -12.31
C THR A 47 -8.50 -4.74 -13.28
N HIS A 48 -8.34 -4.46 -14.58
CA HIS A 48 -7.98 -5.45 -15.59
C HIS A 48 -6.46 -5.58 -15.84
N TYR A 49 -5.64 -4.78 -15.16
CA TYR A 49 -4.18 -4.83 -15.24
C TYR A 49 -3.59 -5.55 -14.03
#